data_AF-A0A7J4DCG9-F1
#
_entry.id   AF-A0A7J4DCG9-F1
#
_cell.length_a   1.000
_cell.length_b   1.000
_cell.length_c   1.000
_cell.angle_alpha   90.00
_cell.angle_beta   90.00
_cell.angle_gamma   90.00
#
_symmetry.space_group_name_H-M   'P 1'
#
loop_
_entity.id
_entity.type
_entity.pdbx_description
1 polymer ?
#
loop_
_entity_poly.entity_id
_entity_poly.type
_entity_poly.pdbx_seq_one_letter_code
_entity_poly.pdbx_strand_id
1 'polypeptide(L)'
;MSRRATLTTMMIALLLVAVPYTTLATDSDGDGTDDADDDFPYNPCADTDTDGDGMPDTVISGCSSQSVDGYTSFEDPFTIASVKYTDTGNESVSRYLWNNANEPHIAHNQTNGTEMGFTLYYTSTGGVGLTDGDYFGTINYTGTVGNFTDGNNGYQMSDVD
;
A
#
# COMPACT_ATOMS: atom_id res chain seq x y z
N MET A 1 -19.16 13.25 80.57
CA MET A 1 -19.11 12.39 79.36
C MET A 1 -17.70 12.44 78.81
N SER A 2 -16.98 11.32 78.75
CA SER A 2 -15.85 11.14 77.82
C SER A 2 -15.56 9.64 77.76
N ARG A 3 -15.91 9.00 76.64
CA ARG A 3 -15.61 7.59 76.37
C ARG A 3 -14.33 7.56 75.52
N ARG A 4 -13.31 6.85 76.02
CA ARG A 4 -12.07 6.56 75.29
C ARG A 4 -12.39 5.70 74.06
N ALA A 5 -11.98 6.15 72.88
CA ALA A 5 -11.97 5.33 71.67
C ALA A 5 -10.60 4.64 71.54
N THR A 6 -10.59 3.31 71.57
CA THR A 6 -9.43 2.47 71.27
C THR A 6 -9.12 2.54 69.78
N LEU A 7 -7.89 2.88 69.41
CA LEU A 7 -7.39 2.76 68.04
C LEU A 7 -7.20 1.28 67.71
N THR A 8 -8.06 0.75 66.84
CA THR A 8 -7.88 -0.56 66.23
C THR A 8 -7.16 -0.37 64.89
N THR A 9 -5.95 -0.90 64.80
CA THR A 9 -5.10 -0.92 63.61
C THR A 9 -5.86 -1.53 62.42
N MET A 10 -6.26 -0.71 61.44
CA MET A 10 -6.68 -1.21 60.12
C MET A 10 -5.43 -1.55 59.32
N MET A 11 -5.02 -2.82 59.30
CA MET A 11 -4.20 -3.34 58.22
C MET A 11 -5.03 -3.28 56.95
N ILE A 12 -4.71 -2.31 56.08
CA ILE A 12 -5.20 -2.31 54.69
C ILE A 12 -4.41 -3.41 53.98
N ALA A 13 -5.07 -4.56 53.81
CA ALA A 13 -4.60 -5.58 52.89
C ALA A 13 -4.64 -4.98 51.48
N LEU A 14 -3.47 -4.77 50.87
CA LEU A 14 -3.36 -4.47 49.46
C LEU A 14 -3.83 -5.71 48.70
N LEU A 15 -5.13 -5.72 48.37
CA LEU A 15 -5.70 -6.66 47.43
C LEU A 15 -5.01 -6.36 46.10
N LEU A 16 -4.05 -7.20 45.72
CA LEU A 16 -3.50 -7.24 44.38
C LEU A 16 -4.71 -7.57 43.47
N VAL A 17 -5.30 -6.54 42.88
CA VAL A 17 -6.28 -6.72 41.81
C VAL A 17 -5.48 -7.33 40.66
N ALA A 18 -5.49 -8.65 40.57
CA ALA A 18 -5.18 -9.33 39.33
C ALA A 18 -6.29 -8.87 38.37
N VAL A 19 -6.03 -7.77 37.67
CA VAL A 19 -6.81 -7.40 36.50
C VAL A 19 -6.69 -8.63 35.60
N PRO A 20 -7.79 -9.33 35.25
CA PRO A 20 -7.68 -10.33 34.22
C PRO A 20 -7.18 -9.54 33.01
N TYR A 21 -5.97 -9.86 32.56
CA TYR A 21 -5.53 -9.46 31.23
C TYR A 21 -6.67 -9.91 30.33
N THR A 22 -7.43 -8.95 29.81
CA THR A 22 -8.30 -9.21 28.69
C THR A 22 -7.32 -9.58 27.60
N THR A 23 -7.05 -10.87 27.44
CA THR A 23 -6.87 -11.42 26.11
C THR A 23 -8.01 -10.79 25.33
N LEU A 24 -7.72 -9.85 24.43
CA LEU A 24 -8.72 -9.33 23.53
C LEU A 24 -9.28 -10.57 22.84
N ALA A 25 -10.46 -11.01 23.26
CA ALA A 25 -11.03 -12.28 22.80
C ALA A 25 -11.48 -12.20 21.33
N THR A 26 -11.31 -11.00 20.79
CA THR A 26 -11.68 -10.45 19.50
C THR A 26 -10.46 -9.79 18.87
N ASP A 27 -9.23 -10.18 19.20
CA ASP A 27 -8.03 -9.79 18.43
C ASP A 27 -7.74 -10.96 17.48
N SER A 28 -8.27 -10.86 16.26
CA SER A 28 -8.34 -12.00 15.32
C SER A 28 -7.00 -12.34 14.68
N ASP A 29 -6.06 -11.41 14.59
CA ASP A 29 -4.74 -11.64 14.01
C ASP A 29 -3.58 -11.60 15.01
N GLY A 30 -3.83 -11.12 16.23
CA GLY A 30 -2.90 -11.16 17.35
C GLY A 30 -1.86 -10.05 17.32
N ASP A 31 -2.11 -8.92 16.67
CA ASP A 31 -1.18 -7.79 16.63
C ASP A 31 -1.22 -6.89 17.88
N GLY A 32 -2.23 -7.09 18.73
CA GLY A 32 -2.42 -6.39 19.98
C GLY A 32 -3.52 -5.32 19.96
N THR A 33 -4.21 -5.13 18.84
CA THR A 33 -5.38 -4.25 18.68
C THR A 33 -6.67 -5.08 18.70
N ASP A 34 -7.79 -4.52 19.19
CA ASP A 34 -9.09 -5.21 19.18
C ASP A 34 -9.70 -5.13 17.77
N ASP A 35 -10.36 -6.19 17.26
CA ASP A 35 -11.06 -6.18 15.95
C ASP A 35 -12.03 -4.99 15.80
N ALA A 36 -12.51 -4.43 16.91
CA ALA A 36 -13.43 -3.29 16.92
C ALA A 36 -12.74 -1.91 16.75
N ASP A 37 -11.44 -1.84 17.06
CA ASP A 37 -10.60 -0.65 17.01
C ASP A 37 -9.43 -0.82 16.01
N ASP A 38 -9.42 -1.91 15.26
CA ASP A 38 -8.45 -2.28 14.22
C ASP A 38 -9.07 -2.09 12.83
N ASP A 39 -8.45 -1.23 12.02
CA ASP A 39 -8.89 -0.97 10.64
C ASP A 39 -8.54 -2.13 9.68
N PHE A 40 -7.65 -3.04 10.11
CA PHE A 40 -7.25 -4.25 9.39
C PHE A 40 -7.34 -5.54 10.26
N PRO A 41 -8.53 -5.97 10.74
CA PRO A 41 -8.71 -7.04 11.75
C PRO A 41 -8.16 -8.45 11.45
N TYR A 42 -7.56 -8.67 10.29
CA TYR A 42 -6.99 -9.96 9.87
C TYR A 42 -5.56 -9.83 9.35
N ASN A 43 -4.94 -8.68 9.52
CA ASN A 43 -3.59 -8.37 9.09
C ASN A 43 -2.69 -8.10 10.30
N PRO A 44 -1.91 -9.09 10.77
CA PRO A 44 -1.11 -8.97 11.99
C PRO A 44 0.10 -8.01 11.89
N CYS A 45 0.13 -7.22 10.82
CA CYS A 45 1.19 -6.30 10.46
C CYS A 45 0.72 -4.84 10.43
N ALA A 46 -0.57 -4.56 10.64
CA ALA A 46 -1.15 -3.22 10.53
C ALA A 46 -2.44 -3.12 11.34
N ASP A 47 -2.63 -2.00 12.05
CA ASP A 47 -3.80 -1.77 12.91
C ASP A 47 -4.58 -0.47 12.62
N THR A 48 -3.92 0.56 12.07
CA THR A 48 -4.45 1.93 12.02
C THR A 48 -4.49 2.47 10.58
N ASP A 49 -5.61 3.06 10.16
CA ASP A 49 -5.80 3.85 8.93
C ASP A 49 -6.44 5.21 9.27
N THR A 50 -5.61 6.23 9.54
CA THR A 50 -6.12 7.53 10.06
C THR A 50 -6.97 8.29 9.04
N ASP A 51 -6.71 8.13 7.74
CA ASP A 51 -7.41 8.88 6.68
C ASP A 51 -8.41 8.05 5.86
N GLY A 52 -8.54 6.76 6.16
CA GLY A 52 -9.55 5.86 5.61
C GLY A 52 -9.29 5.54 4.15
N ASP A 53 -8.03 5.56 3.70
CA ASP A 53 -7.65 5.33 2.32
C ASP A 53 -7.46 3.83 1.99
N GLY A 54 -7.58 2.97 3.01
CA GLY A 54 -7.41 1.53 2.92
C GLY A 54 -5.96 1.07 2.98
N MET A 55 -5.02 1.98 3.27
CA MET A 55 -3.61 1.69 3.55
C MET A 55 -3.31 1.96 5.03
N PRO A 56 -2.42 1.16 5.63
CA PRO A 56 -2.09 1.37 7.03
C PRO A 56 -1.13 2.54 7.21
N ASP A 57 -1.35 3.33 8.26
CA ASP A 57 -0.46 4.42 8.69
C ASP A 57 0.97 3.91 8.90
N THR A 58 1.09 2.71 9.47
CA THR A 58 2.37 2.04 9.72
C THR A 58 2.26 0.53 9.54
N VAL A 59 3.36 -0.10 9.12
CA VAL A 59 3.47 -1.55 9.02
C VAL A 59 4.57 -2.05 9.97
N ILE A 60 4.32 -3.15 10.68
CA ILE A 60 5.31 -3.75 11.59
C ILE A 60 6.59 -4.12 10.82
N SER A 61 7.74 -3.67 11.35
CA SER A 61 9.07 -3.93 10.77
C SER A 61 9.36 -5.43 10.70
N GLY A 62 9.49 -5.96 9.49
CA GLY A 62 9.74 -7.39 9.22
C GLY A 62 8.56 -8.10 8.57
N CYS A 63 7.40 -7.46 8.51
CA CYS A 63 6.33 -7.85 7.60
C CYS A 63 6.69 -7.44 6.17
N SER A 64 6.73 -8.40 5.26
CA SER A 64 6.82 -8.12 3.82
C SER A 64 5.43 -7.82 3.29
N SER A 65 4.88 -6.66 3.61
CA SER A 65 3.72 -6.16 2.89
C SER A 65 4.19 -5.77 1.49
N GLN A 66 3.55 -6.29 0.44
CA GLN A 66 3.59 -5.61 -0.85
C GLN A 66 2.81 -4.31 -0.65
N SER A 67 3.49 -3.27 -0.18
CA SER A 67 2.89 -1.95 -0.08
C SER A 67 2.69 -1.44 -1.51
N VAL A 68 1.46 -1.55 -1.98
CA VAL A 68 1.04 -0.84 -3.19
C VAL A 68 0.69 0.55 -2.70
N ASP A 69 1.65 1.49 -2.74
CA ASP A 69 1.58 2.85 -2.17
C ASP A 69 0.52 3.77 -2.84
N GLY A 70 -0.45 3.20 -3.54
CA GLY A 70 -1.55 3.89 -4.19
C GLY A 70 -2.03 3.20 -5.45
N TYR A 71 -3.35 3.21 -5.67
CA TYR A 71 -3.95 2.92 -6.96
C TYR A 71 -4.27 4.24 -7.64
N THR A 72 -3.67 4.50 -8.81
CA THR A 72 -4.17 5.52 -9.73
C THR A 72 -4.64 4.80 -10.97
N SER A 73 -5.95 4.82 -11.18
CA SER A 73 -6.56 4.46 -12.46
C SER A 73 -6.52 5.67 -13.38
N PHE A 74 -6.43 5.41 -14.69
CA PHE A 74 -6.36 6.47 -15.69
C PHE A 74 -7.40 6.22 -16.78
N GLU A 75 -8.13 7.24 -17.20
CA GLU A 75 -9.06 7.13 -18.32
C GLU A 75 -8.55 7.76 -19.62
N ASP A 76 -7.65 8.73 -19.50
CA ASP A 76 -7.16 9.52 -20.62
C ASP A 76 -5.93 8.97 -21.37
N PRO A 77 -4.94 8.33 -20.72
CA PRO A 77 -3.80 7.75 -21.42
C PRO A 77 -4.24 6.66 -22.40
N PHE A 78 -3.74 6.73 -23.63
CA PHE A 78 -3.99 5.70 -24.62
C PHE A 78 -3.40 4.36 -24.16
N THR A 79 -4.23 3.34 -24.14
CA THR A 79 -3.83 1.96 -23.96
C THR A 79 -4.49 1.08 -25.01
N ILE A 80 -3.86 -0.05 -25.29
CA ILE A 80 -4.33 -1.04 -26.22
C ILE A 80 -4.08 -2.42 -25.62
N ALA A 81 -5.15 -3.22 -25.53
CA ALA A 81 -5.08 -4.56 -24.97
C ALA A 81 -4.07 -5.42 -25.77
N SER A 82 -3.31 -6.25 -25.06
CA SER A 82 -2.38 -7.23 -25.64
C SER A 82 -1.22 -6.65 -26.45
N VAL A 83 -0.96 -5.35 -26.37
CA VAL A 83 0.24 -4.70 -26.90
C VAL A 83 1.06 -4.16 -25.73
N LYS A 84 2.38 -4.24 -25.83
CA LYS A 84 3.32 -3.75 -24.83
C LYS A 84 4.01 -2.48 -25.35
N TYR A 85 4.44 -1.59 -24.45
CA TYR A 85 5.42 -0.59 -24.82
C TYR A 85 6.77 -1.27 -25.11
N THR A 86 7.43 -0.86 -26.19
CA THR A 86 8.78 -1.32 -26.52
C THR A 86 9.76 -0.16 -26.38
N ASP A 87 10.69 -0.21 -25.42
CA ASP A 87 11.75 0.77 -25.35
C ASP A 87 12.77 0.54 -26.48
N THR A 88 12.91 1.50 -27.38
CA THR A 88 13.80 1.42 -28.54
C THR A 88 15.10 2.22 -28.36
N GLY A 89 15.27 2.87 -27.21
CA GLY A 89 16.50 3.62 -26.94
C GLY A 89 17.63 2.72 -26.43
N ASN A 90 18.81 3.33 -26.28
CA ASN A 90 20.03 2.60 -25.89
C ASN A 90 20.01 2.18 -24.40
N GLU A 91 20.08 0.88 -24.12
CA GLU A 91 20.03 0.30 -22.78
C GLU A 91 21.11 0.82 -21.81
N SER A 92 22.24 1.30 -22.34
CA SER A 92 23.37 1.84 -21.57
C SER A 92 23.24 3.32 -21.19
N VAL A 93 22.15 4.00 -21.58
CA VAL A 93 22.00 5.45 -21.39
C VAL A 93 20.70 5.80 -20.68
N SER A 94 20.82 6.42 -19.50
CA SER A 94 19.69 6.96 -18.74
C SER A 94 19.00 8.10 -19.50
N ARG A 95 17.67 8.07 -19.57
CA ARG A 95 16.87 9.01 -20.36
C ARG A 95 15.41 9.06 -19.92
N TYR A 96 14.71 10.11 -20.32
CA TYR A 96 13.25 10.08 -20.34
C TYR A 96 12.73 9.16 -21.44
N LEU A 97 11.66 8.42 -21.13
CA LEU A 97 10.93 7.61 -22.09
C LEU A 97 9.83 8.43 -22.76
N TRP A 98 9.55 8.11 -24.02
CA TRP A 98 8.59 8.82 -24.85
C TRP A 98 7.56 7.85 -25.43
N ASN A 99 6.33 8.33 -25.63
CA ASN A 99 5.27 7.52 -26.22
C ASN A 99 5.63 7.11 -27.65
N ASN A 100 5.47 5.82 -27.94
CA ASN A 100 5.56 5.28 -29.28
C ASN A 100 4.19 5.33 -29.95
N ALA A 101 4.18 5.36 -31.29
CA ALA A 101 2.93 5.30 -32.04
C ALA A 101 2.32 3.89 -31.96
N ASN A 102 1.02 3.81 -31.64
CA ASN A 102 0.25 2.55 -31.53
C ASN A 102 0.69 1.61 -30.40
N GLU A 103 1.36 2.14 -29.38
CA GLU A 103 1.71 1.41 -28.16
C GLU A 103 1.09 2.11 -26.95
N PRO A 104 0.93 1.41 -25.81
CA PRO A 104 0.50 2.04 -24.58
C PRO A 104 1.32 3.26 -24.21
N HIS A 105 0.67 4.26 -23.63
CA HIS A 105 1.36 5.46 -23.17
C HIS A 105 2.32 5.14 -22.02
N ILE A 106 3.50 5.72 -22.12
CA ILE A 106 4.55 5.72 -21.09
C ILE A 106 4.72 7.10 -20.44
N ALA A 107 4.13 8.13 -21.04
CA ALA A 107 4.03 9.46 -20.48
C ALA A 107 2.66 10.03 -20.81
N HIS A 108 2.07 10.73 -19.85
CA HIS A 108 0.83 11.45 -20.02
C HIS A 108 0.99 12.87 -19.46
N ASN A 109 0.74 13.87 -20.31
CA ASN A 109 0.70 15.25 -19.86
C ASN A 109 -0.75 15.61 -19.55
N GLN A 110 -1.02 16.12 -18.35
CA GLN A 110 -2.33 16.60 -17.92
C GLN A 110 -2.73 17.87 -18.69
N THR A 111 -3.08 17.69 -19.96
CA THR A 111 -3.35 18.81 -20.87
C THR A 111 -4.85 19.11 -20.94
N ASN A 112 -5.71 18.08 -20.84
CA ASN A 112 -7.16 18.20 -21.01
C ASN A 112 -7.96 17.22 -20.11
N GLY A 113 -7.62 17.08 -18.83
CA GLY A 113 -8.29 16.15 -17.91
C GLY A 113 -8.07 16.50 -16.44
N THR A 114 -8.78 15.78 -15.55
CA THR A 114 -8.56 15.84 -14.09
C THR A 114 -7.48 14.86 -13.63
N GLU A 115 -7.14 13.87 -14.46
CA GLU A 115 -6.14 12.83 -14.18
C GLU A 115 -4.73 13.40 -14.03
N MET A 116 -3.97 12.87 -13.08
CA MET A 116 -2.57 13.26 -12.86
C MET A 116 -1.70 12.93 -14.08
N GLY A 117 -0.84 13.88 -14.45
CA GLY A 117 0.20 13.65 -15.44
C GLY A 117 1.34 12.79 -14.88
N PHE A 118 1.96 11.99 -15.73
CA PHE A 118 3.14 11.20 -15.38
C PHE A 118 4.16 11.19 -16.51
N THR A 119 5.44 11.06 -16.14
CA THR A 119 6.56 10.89 -17.06
C THR A 119 7.54 9.91 -16.46
N LEU A 120 8.16 9.08 -17.29
CA LEU A 120 9.12 8.08 -16.82
C LEU A 120 10.55 8.42 -17.22
N TYR A 121 11.46 8.12 -16.31
CA TYR A 121 12.91 8.24 -16.51
C TYR A 121 13.56 6.87 -16.32
N TYR A 122 14.10 6.32 -17.40
CA TYR A 122 14.91 5.11 -17.38
C TYR A 122 16.31 5.43 -16.84
N THR A 123 16.76 4.66 -15.85
CA THR A 123 18.13 4.72 -15.34
C THR A 123 18.85 3.44 -15.73
N SER A 124 19.92 3.57 -16.52
CA SER A 124 20.72 2.41 -16.90
C SER A 124 21.58 1.93 -15.74
N THR A 125 21.61 0.62 -15.53
CA THR A 125 22.53 -0.09 -14.63
C THR A 125 23.64 -0.82 -15.38
N GLY A 126 23.69 -0.69 -16.72
CA GLY A 126 24.62 -1.40 -17.60
C GLY A 126 24.18 -2.81 -18.01
N GLY A 127 22.94 -3.20 -17.69
CA GLY A 127 22.28 -4.40 -18.21
C GLY A 127 21.42 -4.13 -19.45
N VAL A 128 20.60 -5.12 -19.83
CA VAL A 128 19.62 -5.01 -20.93
C VAL A 128 18.40 -4.14 -20.56
N GLY A 129 18.03 -4.10 -19.26
CA GLY A 129 16.97 -3.23 -18.76
C GLY A 129 15.65 -3.46 -19.51
N LEU A 130 14.92 -2.40 -19.82
CA LEU A 130 13.59 -2.48 -20.47
C LEU A 130 13.62 -2.86 -21.97
N THR A 131 14.78 -3.21 -22.53
CA THR A 131 14.95 -3.39 -23.99
C THR A 131 14.72 -4.83 -24.48
N ASP A 132 14.49 -5.78 -23.59
CA ASP A 132 14.31 -7.22 -23.90
C ASP A 132 12.85 -7.69 -23.98
N GLY A 133 11.88 -6.78 -23.77
CA GLY A 133 10.46 -7.04 -24.05
C GLY A 133 9.59 -7.29 -22.81
N ASP A 134 10.08 -6.86 -21.65
CA ASP A 134 9.32 -6.76 -20.41
C ASP A 134 8.01 -5.97 -20.54
N TYR A 135 7.07 -6.27 -19.65
CA TYR A 135 5.78 -5.59 -19.69
C TYR A 135 5.88 -4.24 -19.00
N PHE A 136 5.70 -3.17 -19.78
CA PHE A 136 5.79 -1.81 -19.30
C PHE A 136 4.70 -0.94 -19.94
N GLY A 137 4.01 -0.11 -19.15
CA GLY A 137 3.05 0.89 -19.63
C GLY A 137 1.61 0.70 -19.15
N THR A 138 0.71 1.52 -19.69
CA THR A 138 -0.71 1.53 -19.30
C THR A 138 -1.48 0.31 -19.82
N ILE A 139 -2.33 -0.28 -18.98
CA ILE A 139 -3.09 -1.51 -19.27
C ILE A 139 -4.58 -1.30 -19.10
N ASN A 140 -5.39 -2.02 -19.87
CA ASN A 140 -6.86 -2.03 -19.75
C ASN A 140 -7.43 -3.41 -19.37
N TYR A 141 -6.59 -4.33 -18.92
CA TYR A 141 -7.01 -5.63 -18.39
C TYR A 141 -6.58 -5.76 -16.93
N THR A 142 -7.44 -6.33 -16.09
CA THR A 142 -7.09 -6.68 -14.73
C THR A 142 -6.19 -7.92 -14.77
N GLY A 143 -4.90 -7.73 -14.49
CA GLY A 143 -3.96 -8.85 -14.34
C GLY A 143 -4.20 -9.57 -13.00
N THR A 144 -3.12 -9.90 -12.29
CA THR A 144 -3.17 -10.43 -10.91
C THR A 144 -3.69 -9.41 -9.90
N VAL A 145 -3.62 -8.12 -10.23
CA VAL A 145 -4.06 -7.01 -9.38
C VAL A 145 -5.52 -6.71 -9.73
N GLY A 146 -6.39 -6.81 -8.72
CA GLY A 146 -7.84 -6.65 -8.85
C GLY A 146 -8.28 -5.31 -9.46
N ASN A 147 -9.58 -5.23 -9.74
CA ASN A 147 -10.25 -4.14 -10.47
C ASN A 147 -9.67 -2.74 -10.25
N PHE A 148 -9.62 -1.95 -11.32
CA PHE A 148 -9.37 -0.52 -11.27
C PHE A 148 -10.40 0.15 -10.34
N THR A 149 -9.91 0.81 -9.29
CA THR A 149 -10.74 1.41 -8.22
C THR A 149 -11.68 2.47 -8.74
N ASP A 150 -11.24 3.30 -9.69
CA ASP A 150 -12.05 4.27 -10.43
C ASP A 150 -11.50 4.43 -11.86
N GLY A 151 -11.69 3.42 -12.71
CA GLY A 151 -11.57 3.62 -14.16
C GLY A 151 -11.41 2.38 -15.04
N ASN A 152 -11.05 2.55 -16.32
CA ASN A 152 -10.86 1.44 -17.27
C ASN A 152 -9.39 1.03 -17.46
N ASN A 153 -8.41 1.83 -17.00
CA ASN A 153 -7.00 1.55 -17.19
C ASN A 153 -6.16 1.73 -15.92
N GLY A 154 -5.01 1.05 -15.87
CA GLY A 154 -3.99 1.18 -14.82
C GLY A 154 -2.58 1.21 -15.42
N TYR A 155 -1.55 1.17 -14.59
CA TYR A 155 -0.14 1.13 -15.02
C TYR A 155 0.52 -0.15 -14.52
N GLN A 156 1.19 -0.89 -15.40
CA GLN A 156 1.88 -2.12 -15.03
C GLN A 156 3.36 -2.07 -15.41
N MET A 157 4.17 -2.54 -14.47
CA MET A 157 5.59 -2.81 -14.65
C MET A 157 5.79 -4.26 -14.23
N SER A 158 6.23 -5.12 -15.14
CA SER A 158 6.60 -6.51 -14.85
C SER A 158 7.95 -6.78 -15.49
N ASP A 159 8.94 -6.90 -14.62
CA ASP A 159 10.30 -7.38 -14.86
C ASP A 159 10.34 -8.82 -14.34
N VAL A 160 10.77 -9.78 -15.16
CA VAL A 160 10.65 -11.23 -14.86
C VAL A 160 12.00 -11.93 -14.73
N ASP A 161 13.13 -11.23 -14.76
CA ASP A 161 14.48 -11.82 -14.68
C ASP A 161 15.47 -11.15 -13.72
#